data_AF-A0A257LA94-F1
#
_entry.id   AF-A0A257LA94-F1
#
_cell.length_a   1.000
_cell.length_b   1.000
_cell.length_c   1.000
_cell.angle_alpha   90.00
_cell.angle_beta   90.00
_cell.angle_gamma   90.00
#
_symmetry.space_group_name_H-M   'P 1'
#
loop_
_entity.id
_entity.type
_entity.pdbx_description
1 polymer ?
#
loop_
_entity_poly.entity_id
_entity_poly.type
_entity_poly.pdbx_seq_one_letter_code
_entity_poly.pdbx_strand_id
1 'polypeptide(L)'
;MIEYKVTGWQDYWKIFDELIEHLTSDNKSEIIAEFKEAQKYVNGLTDGWYEFKFALEKAINSNTQNMTAEQNQIADFLLSTLTKSLTNK
;
A
#
# COMPACT_ATOMS: atom_id res chain seq x y z
N MET A 1 15.78 10.07 -4.85
CA MET A 1 14.94 9.20 -4.01
C MET A 1 13.93 10.09 -3.34
N ILE A 2 12.64 9.82 -3.50
CA ILE A 2 11.59 10.57 -2.80
C ILE A 2 11.64 10.11 -1.34
N GLU A 3 11.95 11.02 -0.43
CA GLU A 3 11.92 10.74 1.01
C GLU A 3 10.50 10.94 1.52
N TYR A 4 9.75 9.86 1.58
CA TYR A 4 8.44 9.87 2.22
C TYR A 4 8.58 9.98 3.74
N LYS A 5 7.83 10.90 4.34
CA LYS A 5 7.72 11.06 5.79
C LYS A 5 6.27 10.88 6.21
N VAL A 6 6.02 9.89 7.07
CA VAL A 6 4.70 9.58 7.59
C VAL A 6 4.63 10.00 9.05
N THR A 7 3.77 10.98 9.36
CA THR A 7 3.54 11.43 10.75
C THR A 7 2.26 10.87 11.36
N GLY A 8 1.41 10.25 10.54
CA GLY A 8 0.21 9.55 10.96
C GLY A 8 -0.50 8.87 9.79
N TRP A 9 -1.64 8.22 10.07
CA TRP A 9 -2.39 7.46 9.06
C TRP A 9 -2.90 8.30 7.88
N GLN A 10 -3.15 9.60 8.08
CA GLN A 10 -3.53 10.49 6.98
C GLN A 10 -2.41 10.63 5.93
N ASP A 11 -1.16 10.74 6.37
CA ASP A 11 -0.01 10.80 5.44
C ASP A 11 0.21 9.46 4.75
N TYR A 12 0.03 8.36 5.48
CA TYR A 12 0.06 7.01 4.91
C TYR A 12 -0.94 6.88 3.74
N TRP A 13 -2.19 7.29 3.94
CA TRP A 13 -3.21 7.18 2.91
C TRP A 13 -2.97 8.10 1.72
N LYS A 14 -2.38 9.29 1.91
CA LYS A 14 -1.97 10.16 0.78
C LYS A 14 -0.94 9.47 -0.11
N ILE A 15 0.06 8.82 0.48
CA ILE A 15 1.09 8.11 -0.27
C ILE A 15 0.50 6.85 -0.95
N PHE A 16 -0.46 6.21 -0.29
CA PHE A 16 -1.21 5.13 -0.92
C PHE A 16 -2.01 5.62 -2.14
N ASP A 17 -2.70 6.75 -2.03
CA ASP A 17 -3.44 7.32 -3.16
C ASP A 17 -2.49 7.77 -4.29
N GLU A 18 -1.31 8.31 -3.96
CA GLU A 18 -0.23 8.58 -4.93
C GLU A 18 0.16 7.31 -5.69
N LEU A 19 0.40 6.18 -5.00
CA LEU A 19 0.66 4.90 -5.66
C LEU A 19 -0.48 4.50 -6.62
N ILE A 20 -1.74 4.71 -6.24
CA ILE A 20 -2.89 4.44 -7.09
C ILE A 20 -2.91 5.35 -8.32
N GLU A 21 -2.56 6.63 -8.19
CA GLU A 21 -2.43 7.56 -9.32
C GLU A 21 -1.32 7.14 -10.29
N HIS A 22 -0.17 6.72 -9.77
CA HIS A 22 0.93 6.18 -10.59
C HIS A 22 0.50 4.91 -11.34
N LEU A 23 -0.21 3.99 -10.68
CA LEU A 23 -0.75 2.79 -11.33
C LEU A 23 -1.83 3.13 -12.37
N THR A 24 -2.65 4.15 -12.10
CA THR A 24 -3.71 4.60 -13.01
C THR A 24 -3.11 5.18 -14.29
N SER A 25 -2.05 5.98 -14.16
CA SER A 25 -1.32 6.56 -15.29
C SER A 25 -0.72 5.48 -16.20
N ASP A 26 -0.34 4.34 -15.63
CA ASP A 26 0.19 3.18 -16.34
C ASP A 26 -0.89 2.17 -16.80
N ASN A 27 -2.18 2.48 -16.62
CA ASN A 27 -3.31 1.59 -16.94
C ASN A 27 -3.29 0.23 -16.23
N LYS A 28 -2.79 0.17 -14.99
CA LYS A 28 -2.67 -1.05 -14.17
C LYS A 28 -3.92 -1.33 -13.33
N SER A 29 -5.08 -1.35 -13.99
CA SER A 29 -6.40 -1.47 -13.33
C SER A 29 -6.56 -2.71 -12.46
N GLU A 30 -5.97 -3.84 -12.84
CA GLU A 30 -6.00 -5.09 -12.06
C GLU A 30 -5.26 -4.95 -10.72
N ILE A 31 -4.07 -4.34 -10.74
CA ILE A 31 -3.27 -4.09 -9.53
C ILE A 31 -3.99 -3.10 -8.60
N ILE A 32 -4.59 -2.06 -9.18
CA ILE A 32 -5.38 -1.07 -8.44
C ILE A 32 -6.56 -1.76 -7.73
N ALA A 33 -7.24 -2.69 -8.41
CA ALA A 33 -8.34 -3.43 -7.82
C ALA A 33 -7.86 -4.26 -6.62
N GLU A 34 -6.74 -4.98 -6.74
CA GLU A 34 -6.16 -5.73 -5.61
C GLU A 34 -5.81 -4.83 -4.41
N PHE A 35 -5.21 -3.67 -4.67
CA PHE A 35 -4.85 -2.71 -3.61
C PHE A 35 -6.08 -2.10 -2.93
N LYS A 36 -7.12 -1.75 -3.70
CA LYS A 36 -8.38 -1.22 -3.15
C LYS A 36 -9.19 -2.30 -2.43
N GLU A 37 -9.12 -3.55 -2.87
CA GLU A 37 -9.67 -4.70 -2.12
C GLU A 37 -8.98 -4.85 -0.77
N ALA A 38 -7.65 -4.77 -0.72
CA ALA A 38 -6.89 -4.78 0.53
C ALA A 38 -7.29 -3.62 1.45
N GLN A 39 -7.46 -2.40 0.92
CA GLN A 39 -7.86 -1.22 1.70
C GLN A 39 -9.19 -1.41 2.46
N LYS A 40 -10.10 -2.25 1.96
CA LYS A 40 -11.41 -2.50 2.61
C LYS A 40 -11.30 -3.10 4.01
N TYR A 41 -10.23 -3.84 4.31
CA TYR A 41 -10.04 -4.45 5.63
C TYR A 41 -9.94 -3.41 6.75
N VAL A 42 -9.37 -2.22 6.48
CA VAL A 42 -9.23 -1.15 7.48
C VAL A 42 -10.57 -0.46 7.81
N ASN A 43 -11.56 -0.56 6.92
CA ASN A 43 -12.89 0.04 7.12
C ASN A 43 -13.89 -0.90 7.84
N GLY A 44 -13.47 -2.12 8.20
CA GLY A 44 -14.26 -3.06 9.01
C GLY A 44 -13.96 -2.91 10.51
N LEU A 45 -14.97 -3.07 11.36
CA LEU A 45 -14.95 -2.82 12.83
C LEU A 45 -14.08 -3.77 13.68
N THR A 46 -12.97 -4.29 13.17
CA THR A 46 -12.03 -5.16 13.91
C THR A 46 -10.59 -4.85 13.51
N ASP A 47 -9.60 -5.59 14.03
CA ASP A 47 -8.14 -5.41 13.87
C ASP A 47 -7.60 -5.54 12.41
N GLY A 48 -8.42 -5.13 11.43
CA GLY A 48 -8.28 -5.21 9.98
C GLY A 48 -7.02 -4.55 9.40
N TRP A 49 -6.19 -3.93 10.24
CA TRP A 49 -4.87 -3.50 9.87
C TRP A 49 -3.91 -4.67 9.64
N TYR A 50 -4.05 -5.79 10.38
CA TYR A 50 -3.25 -6.99 10.11
C TYR A 50 -3.69 -7.66 8.81
N GLU A 51 -5.00 -7.81 8.58
CA GLU A 51 -5.56 -8.32 7.34
C GLU A 51 -5.19 -7.44 6.15
N PHE A 52 -5.24 -6.11 6.31
CA PHE A 52 -4.75 -5.18 5.31
C PHE A 52 -3.27 -5.39 5.02
N LYS A 53 -2.41 -5.53 6.05
CA LYS A 53 -0.98 -5.82 5.85
C LYS A 53 -0.79 -7.07 5.01
N PHE A 54 -1.43 -8.18 5.39
CA PHE A 54 -1.29 -9.44 4.66
C PHE A 54 -1.80 -9.35 3.22
N ALA A 55 -2.94 -8.69 3.00
CA ALA A 55 -3.51 -8.51 1.68
C ALA A 55 -2.63 -7.61 0.80
N LEU A 56 -2.12 -6.50 1.35
CA LEU A 56 -1.22 -5.58 0.65
C LEU A 56 0.11 -6.26 0.30
N GLU A 57 0.74 -6.94 1.25
CA GLU A 57 1.98 -7.70 1.04
C GLU A 57 1.81 -8.76 -0.06
N LYS A 58 0.69 -9.48 -0.05
CA LYS A 58 0.38 -10.45 -1.10
C LYS A 58 0.23 -9.78 -2.46
N ALA A 59 -0.55 -8.70 -2.56
CA ALA A 59 -0.78 -7.99 -3.82
C ALA A 59 0.52 -7.40 -4.40
N ILE A 60 1.40 -6.87 -3.54
CA ILE A 60 2.73 -6.39 -3.95
C ILE A 60 3.55 -7.53 -4.52
N ASN A 61 3.69 -8.64 -3.79
CA ASN A 61 4.51 -9.78 -4.21
C ASN A 61 4.00 -10.43 -5.51
N SER A 62 2.68 -10.47 -5.71
CA SER A 62 2.06 -10.98 -6.93
C SER A 62 2.29 -10.08 -8.15
N ASN A 63 2.58 -8.79 -7.94
CA ASN A 63 2.65 -7.79 -8.99
C ASN A 63 4.00 -7.07 -9.12
N THR A 64 5.03 -7.45 -8.35
CA THR A 64 6.35 -6.80 -8.37
C THR A 64 6.94 -6.67 -9.77
N GLN A 65 6.81 -7.71 -10.60
CA GLN A 65 7.31 -7.72 -11.98
C GLN A 65 6.46 -6.87 -12.96
N ASN A 66 5.23 -6.56 -12.58
CA ASN A 66 4.27 -5.78 -13.37
C ASN A 66 4.23 -4.31 -12.95
N MET A 67 4.91 -3.94 -11.86
CA MET A 67 5.04 -2.57 -11.38
C MET A 67 6.38 -1.96 -11.83
N THR A 68 6.42 -0.63 -11.98
CA THR A 68 7.68 0.08 -12.24
C THR A 68 8.57 0.06 -11.00
N ALA A 69 9.85 0.41 -11.17
CA ALA A 69 10.75 0.56 -10.03
C ALA A 69 10.21 1.58 -9.00
N GLU A 70 9.65 2.69 -9.47
CA GLU A 70 9.05 3.73 -8.61
C GLU A 70 7.82 3.20 -7.86
N GLN A 71 6.88 2.53 -8.55
CA GLN A 71 5.69 1.94 -7.91
C GLN A 71 6.08 0.90 -6.85
N ASN A 72 7.06 0.05 -7.15
CA ASN A 72 7.61 -0.92 -6.19
C ASN A 72 8.21 -0.21 -4.96
N GLN A 73 8.96 0.88 -5.17
CA GLN A 73 9.54 1.65 -4.07
C GLN A 73 8.47 2.26 -3.15
N ILE A 74 7.41 2.84 -3.72
CA ILE A 74 6.31 3.41 -2.94
C ILE A 74 5.57 2.30 -2.17
N ALA A 75 5.30 1.17 -2.85
CA ALA A 75 4.64 0.02 -2.24
C ALA A 75 5.45 -0.58 -1.08
N ASP A 76 6.76 -0.75 -1.26
CA ASP A 76 7.68 -1.24 -0.22
C ASP A 76 7.76 -0.27 0.97
N PHE A 77 7.76 1.05 0.69
CA PHE A 77 7.72 2.08 1.72
C PHE A 77 6.44 1.98 2.56
N LEU A 78 5.28 1.84 1.91
CA LEU A 78 3.98 1.69 2.58
C LEU A 78 3.95 0.42 3.43
N LEU A 79 4.33 -0.73 2.87
CA LEU A 79 4.35 -2.00 3.60
C LEU A 79 5.31 -1.97 4.80
N SER A 80 6.49 -1.39 4.62
CA SER A 80 7.48 -1.21 5.70
C SER A 80 6.96 -0.31 6.80
N THR A 81 6.31 0.80 6.45
CA THR A 81 5.71 1.73 7.41
C THR A 81 4.60 1.03 8.19
N LEU A 82 3.67 0.37 7.49
CA LEU A 82 2.58 -0.38 8.11
C LEU A 82 3.10 -1.45 9.08
N THR A 83 4.09 -2.24 8.66
CA THR A 83 4.69 -3.29 9.49
C THR A 83 5.32 -2.72 10.77
N LYS A 84 6.07 -1.61 10.67
CA LYS A 84 6.65 -0.95 11.85
C LYS A 84 5.57 -0.43 12.80
N SER A 85 4.51 0.16 12.27
CA SER A 85 3.40 0.70 13.06
C SER A 85 2.60 -0.38 13.79
N LEU A 86 2.54 -1.61 13.26
CA LEU A 86 1.86 -2.74 13.90
C LEU A 86 2.74 -3.52 14.88
N THR A 87 4.06 -3.56 14.66
CA THR A 87 5.00 -4.26 15.55
C THR A 87 5.40 -3.43 16.77
N ASN A 88 5.41 -2.10 16.68
CA ASN A 88 5.73 -1.20 17.81
C ASN A 88 4.53 -0.96 18.77
N LYS A 89 3.55 -1.87 18.81
CA LYS A 89 2.43 -1.83 19.74
C LYS A 89 2.73 -2.57 21.04
#